data_AF-A0A534P9Z9-F1
#
_entry.id   AF-A0A534P9Z9-F1
#
_cell.length_a   1.000
_cell.length_b   1.000
_cell.length_c   1.000
_cell.angle_alpha   90.00
_cell.angle_beta   90.00
_cell.angle_gamma   90.00
#
_symmetry.space_group_name_H-M   'P 1'
#
loop_
_entity.id
_entity.type
_entity.pdbx_description
1 polymer ?
#
loop_
_entity_poly.entity_id
_entity_poly.type
_entity_poly.pdbx_seq_one_letter_code
_entity_poly.pdbx_strand_id
1 'polypeptide(L)' 'GIDDLSRPDYGDAVPIRAGEVPLFWACGVTPQEGLLAARLPFAITHAPGHMFITDLPCSGPFPGDVV' A
#
# COMPACT_ATOMS: atom_id res chain seq x y z
N GLY A 1 -7.44 -4.25 -16.31
CA GLY A 1 -6.26 -3.71 -15.60
C GLY A 1 -6.30 -4.25 -14.21
N ILE A 2 -7.33 -3.86 -13.46
CA ILE A 2 -7.87 -4.68 -12.37
C ILE A 2 -9.16 -5.29 -12.91
N ASP A 3 -9.21 -6.61 -13.05
CA ASP A 3 -10.30 -7.30 -13.75
C ASP A 3 -11.36 -7.86 -12.78
N ASP A 4 -10.99 -8.10 -11.52
CA ASP A 4 -11.87 -8.63 -10.48
C ASP A 4 -11.49 -8.08 -9.09
N LEU A 5 -12.38 -7.30 -8.48
CA LEU A 5 -12.16 -6.68 -7.16
C LEU A 5 -12.24 -7.69 -6.00
N SER A 6 -12.79 -8.89 -6.23
CA SER A 6 -12.86 -9.95 -5.21
C SER A 6 -11.55 -10.73 -5.06
N ARG A 7 -10.56 -10.45 -5.92
CA ARG A 7 -9.26 -11.13 -5.97
C ARG A 7 -8.11 -10.12 -5.95
N PRO A 8 -7.88 -9.41 -4.84
CA PRO A 8 -6.79 -8.45 -4.77
C PRO A 8 -5.43 -9.15 -4.83
N ASP A 9 -4.45 -8.51 -5.48
CA ASP A 9 -3.06 -9.00 -5.51
C ASP A 9 -2.42 -8.97 -4.10
N TYR A 10 -2.86 -8.03 -3.26
CA TYR A 10 -2.39 -7.83 -1.90
C TYR A 10 -3.55 -7.62 -0.92
N GLY A 11 -3.46 -8.27 0.25
CA GLY A 11 -4.44 -8.15 1.33
C GLY A 11 -5.71 -8.97 1.08
N ASP A 12 -6.80 -8.57 1.73
CA ASP A 12 -8.08 -9.27 1.70
C ASP A 12 -9.13 -8.51 0.89
N ALA A 13 -10.00 -9.25 0.20
CA ALA A 13 -11.14 -8.67 -0.48
C ALA A 13 -12.14 -8.08 0.52
N VAL A 14 -12.77 -6.96 0.17
CA VAL A 14 -13.75 -6.27 1.01
C VAL A 14 -15.12 -6.22 0.34
N PRO A 15 -16.22 -6.25 1.11
CA PRO A 15 -17.57 -6.12 0.55
C PRO A 15 -17.79 -4.71 0.01
N ILE A 16 -18.41 -4.61 -1.17
CA ILE A 16 -18.83 -3.35 -1.78
C ILE A 16 -20.36 -3.35 -1.83
N ARG A 17 -21.00 -2.40 -1.13
CA ARG A 17 -22.46 -2.30 -1.05
C ARG A 17 -23.04 -1.52 -2.22
N ALA A 18 -24.34 -1.66 -2.42
CA ALA A 18 -25.07 -0.88 -3.41
C ALA A 18 -24.89 0.63 -3.16
N GLY A 19 -24.47 1.36 -4.19
CA GLY A 19 -24.20 2.80 -4.12
C GLY A 19 -22.80 3.19 -3.64
N GLU A 20 -21.96 2.23 -3.22
CA GLU A 20 -20.55 2.49 -2.91
C GLU A 20 -19.73 2.55 -4.22
N VAL A 21 -18.77 3.48 -4.28
CA VAL A 21 -17.87 3.66 -5.42
C VAL A 21 -16.45 3.27 -4.99
N PRO A 22 -15.78 2.32 -5.67
CA PRO A 22 -14.40 1.96 -5.37
C PRO A 22 -13.46 3.14 -5.64
N LEU A 23 -12.58 3.42 -4.68
CA LEU A 23 -11.53 4.42 -4.79
C LEU A 23 -10.17 3.76 -4.58
N PHE A 24 -9.14 4.28 -5.26
CA PHE A 24 -7.80 3.69 -5.29
C PHE A 24 -6.77 4.72 -4.83
N TRP A 25 -5.81 4.28 -4.01
CA TRP A 25 -4.69 5.09 -3.54
C TRP A 25 -3.37 4.35 -3.77
N ALA A 26 -2.32 5.12 -4.04
CA ALA A 26 -0.97 4.59 -4.07
C ALA A 26 -0.61 4.03 -2.69
N CYS A 27 0.02 2.85 -2.68
CA CYS A 27 0.39 2.15 -1.47
C CYS A 27 1.91 1.94 -1.41
N GLY A 28 2.45 1.79 -0.19
CA GLY A 28 3.85 1.49 0.08
C GLY A 28 4.35 0.13 -0.43
N VAL A 29 3.48 -0.68 -1.06
CA VAL A 29 3.87 -1.94 -1.74
C VAL A 29 4.42 -1.72 -3.15
N THR A 30 4.22 -0.54 -3.75
CA THR A 30 4.82 -0.18 -5.07
C THR A 30 6.32 -0.49 -5.18
N PRO A 31 7.19 -0.17 -4.20
CA PRO A 31 8.59 -0.58 -4.26
C PRO A 31 8.80 -2.10 -4.27
N GLN A 32 7.92 -2.89 -3.67
CA GLN A 32 8.01 -4.36 -3.70
C GLN A 32 7.84 -4.87 -5.14
N GLU A 33 6.85 -4.34 -5.87
CA GLU A 33 6.67 -4.62 -7.30
C GLU A 33 7.89 -4.21 -8.13
N GLY A 34 8.46 -3.04 -7.83
CA GLY A 34 9.68 -2.57 -8.49
C GLY A 34 10.86 -3.52 -8.28
N LEU A 35 11.03 -4.06 -7.06
CA LEU A 35 12.07 -5.03 -6.73
C LEU A 35 11.89 -6.35 -7.50
N LEU A 36 10.66 -6.86 -7.56
CA LEU A 36 10.33 -8.08 -8.30
C LEU A 36 10.59 -7.91 -9.81
N ALA A 37 10.14 -6.81 -10.38
CA ALA A 37 10.35 -6.48 -11.79
C ALA A 37 11.84 -6.31 -12.13
N ALA A 38 12.62 -5.69 -11.23
CA ALA A 38 14.07 -5.53 -11.39
C ALA A 38 14.87 -6.83 -11.20
N ARG A 39 14.25 -7.89 -10.67
CA ARG A 39 14.86 -9.22 -10.45
C ARG A 39 16.16 -9.13 -9.65
N LEU A 40 16.16 -8.33 -8.59
CA LEU A 40 17.34 -8.19 -7.74
C LEU A 40 17.70 -9.53 -7.09
N PRO A 41 19.00 -9.86 -6.93
CA PRO A 41 19.42 -11.12 -6.34
C PRO A 41 19.05 -11.23 -4.86
N PHE A 42 18.84 -10.10 -4.19
CA PHE A 42 18.47 -10.04 -2.78
C PHE A 42 17.84 -8.67 -2.43
N ALA A 43 16.79 -8.68 -1.61
CA ALA A 43 16.18 -7.50 -1.02
C ALA A 43 15.52 -7.87 0.31
N ILE A 44 15.37 -6.90 1.23
CA ILE A 44 14.69 -7.07 2.51
C ILE A 44 13.53 -6.07 2.56
N THR A 45 12.34 -6.56 2.92
CA THR A 45 11.13 -5.75 3.10
C THR A 45 10.41 -6.17 4.38
N HIS A 46 9.47 -5.34 4.84
CA HIS A 46 8.53 -5.77 5.86
C HIS A 46 7.47 -6.71 5.25
N ALA A 47 6.87 -7.57 6.08
CA ALA A 47 5.72 -8.38 5.67
C ALA A 47 4.44 -7.52 5.67
N PRO A 48 3.45 -7.78 4.78
CA PRO A 48 2.17 -7.08 4.80
C PRO A 48 1.51 -7.12 6.18
N GLY A 49 1.01 -5.98 6.67
CA GLY A 49 0.45 -5.85 8.02
C GLY A 49 1.48 -5.74 9.16
N HIS A 50 2.77 -5.93 8.89
CA HIS A 50 3.87 -5.83 9.86
C HIS A 50 4.75 -4.60 9.62
N MET A 51 4.14 -3.41 9.62
CA MET A 51 4.85 -2.15 9.37
C MET A 51 5.74 -1.74 10.55
N PHE A 52 6.75 -0.91 10.27
CA PHE A 52 7.59 -0.29 11.30
C PHE A 52 6.84 0.89 11.94
N ILE A 53 6.51 0.78 13.23
CA ILE A 53 5.87 1.86 13.98
C ILE A 53 6.94 2.87 14.41
N THR A 54 6.76 4.13 13.99
CA THR A 54 7.66 5.24 14.32
C THR A 54 7.10 6.08 15.46
N ASP A 55 7.94 6.91 16.08
CA ASP A 55 7.51 7.93 17.06
C ASP A 55 6.82 9.16 16.42
N LEU A 56 6.74 9.22 15.08
CA LEU A 56 6.08 10.33 14.39
C LEU A 56 4.56 10.24 14.54
N PRO A 57 3.88 11.32 14.96
CA PRO A 57 2.43 11.34 15.02
C PRO A 57 1.84 11.33 13.61
N CYS A 58 0.75 10.58 13.41
CA CYS A 58 0.00 10.57 12.14
C CYS A 58 -0.57 11.95 11.77
N SER A 59 -0.86 12.78 12.79
CA SER A 59 -1.30 14.17 12.62
C SER A 59 -0.14 15.16 12.49
N GLY A 60 1.11 14.66 12.52
CA GLY A 60 2.32 15.47 12.50
C GLY A 60 2.46 16.25 11.20
N PRO A 61 3.17 17.39 11.22
CA PRO A 61 3.34 18.21 10.03
C PRO A 61 4.02 17.36 8.96
N PHE A 62 3.42 17.27 7.78
CA PHE A 62 4.16 16.74 6.65
C PHE A 62 5.39 17.64 6.43
N PRO A 63 6.50 17.14 5.86
CA PRO A 63 7.66 17.97 5.53
C PRO A 63 7.40 19.17 4.59
N GLY A 64 6.14 19.50 4.29
CA GLY A 64 5.68 20.72 3.62
C GLY A 64 4.76 21.64 4.45
N ASP A 65 4.44 21.31 5.70
CA ASP A 65 3.53 22.09 6.58
C ASP A 65 4.28 23.03 7.55
N VAL A 66 5.60 23.08 7.45
CA VAL A 66 6.48 24.02 8.16
C VAL A 66 7.16 24.94 7.14
N VAL A 67 6.35 25.74 6.43
CA VAL A 67 6.77 26.96 5.72
C VAL A 67 5.73 28.05 5.99
#